data_AF-A0A8T0PBR1-F1
#
_entry.id   AF-A0A8T0PBR1-F1
#
_cell.length_a   1.000
_cell.length_b   1.000
_cell.length_c   1.000
_cell.angle_alpha   90.00
_cell.angle_beta   90.00
_cell.angle_gamma   90.00
#
_symmetry.space_group_name_H-M   'P 1'
#
loop_
_entity.id
_entity.type
_entity.pdbx_description
1 polymer ?
#
loop_
_entity_poly.entity_id
_entity_poly.type
_entity_poly.pdbx_seq_one_letter_code
_entity_poly.pdbx_strand_id
1 'polypeptide(L)'
;MAMGKSLDTNAMDIGTYMLSEDPRQKRRKIFSPWVVLQFLRGDMYANMVEKAFNFIDSDYDMILFPVYQENSAQPGGDGHWFTIAVHMADKSFQVIDSLRNSDNNELTLKANQVRAKVITLWNKFTSKHKGCQVPLIYKFTLKYIDGYKQFEIHDCSLFTLKAMEYWDGENLPNLMELDELKLRKLVLAEWLHSPVNKLQYKAAFLSKGKGKIAQ
;
A
#
# COMPACT_ATOMS: atom_id res chain seq x y z
N MET A 1 -6.32 17.35 -1.65
CA MET A 1 -5.05 16.86 -2.24
C MET A 1 -4.55 17.90 -3.22
N ALA A 2 -3.30 18.34 -3.12
CA ALA A 2 -2.70 19.25 -4.09
C ALA A 2 -2.36 18.49 -5.39
N MET A 3 -2.48 19.14 -6.55
CA MET A 3 -2.03 18.59 -7.84
C MET A 3 -0.52 18.66 -7.95
N GLY A 4 0.09 17.72 -8.69
CA GLY A 4 1.54 17.73 -8.92
C GLY A 4 2.38 17.46 -7.67
N LYS A 5 1.79 16.85 -6.63
CA LYS A 5 2.51 16.38 -5.44
C LYS A 5 2.08 14.97 -5.08
N SER A 6 3.07 14.16 -4.71
CA SER A 6 2.80 12.86 -4.11
C SER A 6 2.16 13.05 -2.75
N LEU A 7 1.27 12.12 -2.38
CA LEU A 7 0.71 12.05 -1.05
C LEU A 7 1.83 11.84 -0.02
N ASP A 8 1.76 12.61 1.05
CA ASP A 8 2.65 12.42 2.20
C ASP A 8 2.29 11.13 2.97
N THR A 9 3.12 10.79 3.95
CA THR A 9 2.91 9.60 4.78
C THR A 9 1.57 9.61 5.52
N ASN A 10 1.04 10.77 5.92
CA ASN A 10 -0.24 10.86 6.61
C ASN A 10 -1.40 10.52 5.68
N ALA A 11 -1.39 11.08 4.46
CA ALA A 11 -2.38 10.77 3.45
C ALA A 11 -2.29 9.30 3.00
N MET A 12 -1.08 8.75 2.87
CA MET A 12 -0.88 7.32 2.62
C MET A 12 -1.39 6.44 3.76
N ASP A 13 -1.21 6.86 5.03
CA ASP A 13 -1.71 6.14 6.20
C ASP A 13 -3.25 6.11 6.22
N ILE A 14 -3.90 7.24 5.92
CA ILE A 14 -5.36 7.29 5.75
C ILE A 14 -5.79 6.35 4.63
N GLY A 15 -5.17 6.41 3.46
CA GLY A 15 -5.53 5.58 2.31
C GLY A 15 -5.38 4.09 2.60
N THR A 16 -4.27 3.69 3.20
CA THR A 16 -4.02 2.29 3.57
C THR A 16 -4.93 1.80 4.68
N TYR A 17 -5.26 2.66 5.66
CA TYR A 17 -6.29 2.36 6.67
C TYR A 17 -7.66 2.12 6.03
N MET A 18 -8.09 3.01 5.13
CA MET A 18 -9.37 2.88 4.41
C MET A 18 -9.46 1.57 3.64
N LEU A 19 -8.38 1.19 2.94
CA LEU A 19 -8.31 -0.10 2.23
C LEU A 19 -8.31 -1.29 3.19
N SER A 20 -7.63 -1.18 4.34
CA SER A 20 -7.54 -2.26 5.32
C SER A 20 -8.87 -2.61 5.97
N GLU A 21 -9.80 -1.65 6.00
CA GLU A 21 -11.13 -1.82 6.57
C GLU A 21 -12.20 -2.11 5.50
N ASP A 22 -11.83 -2.13 4.22
CA ASP A 22 -12.75 -2.44 3.14
C ASP A 22 -13.20 -3.91 3.21
N PRO A 23 -14.52 -4.20 3.30
CA PRO A 23 -15.03 -5.58 3.34
C PRO A 23 -14.64 -6.44 2.12
N ARG A 24 -14.27 -5.83 0.99
CA ARG A 24 -13.76 -6.52 -0.21
C ARG A 24 -12.33 -7.04 0.00
N GLN A 25 -11.59 -6.49 0.96
CA GLN A 25 -10.18 -6.78 1.24
C GLN A 25 -9.98 -7.71 2.44
N LYS A 26 -11.01 -8.41 2.93
CA LYS A 26 -10.98 -9.23 4.17
C LYS A 26 -9.83 -10.23 4.28
N ARG A 27 -9.39 -10.82 3.15
CA ARG A 27 -8.26 -11.77 3.11
C ARG A 27 -6.93 -11.11 2.73
N ARG A 28 -6.85 -9.78 2.80
CA ARG A 28 -5.62 -9.03 2.60
C ARG A 28 -5.21 -8.30 3.88
N LYS A 29 -3.93 -8.39 4.24
CA LYS A 29 -3.35 -7.56 5.30
C LYS A 29 -2.65 -6.38 4.67
N ILE A 30 -3.15 -5.18 4.94
CA ILE A 30 -2.52 -3.94 4.49
C ILE A 30 -1.76 -3.31 5.66
N PHE A 31 -0.47 -3.06 5.47
CA PHE A 31 0.37 -2.41 6.47
C PHE A 31 0.25 -0.89 6.42
N SER A 32 0.27 -0.25 7.59
CA SER A 32 0.46 1.19 7.70
C SER A 32 1.86 1.58 7.20
N PRO A 33 2.01 2.67 6.42
CA PRO A 33 3.32 3.18 6.03
C PRO A 33 4.20 3.55 7.22
N TRP A 34 3.62 3.94 8.36
CA TRP A 34 4.41 4.23 9.57
C TRP A 34 5.09 2.99 10.13
N VAL A 35 4.43 1.83 10.09
CA VAL A 35 5.05 0.55 10.47
C VAL A 35 6.19 0.20 9.52
N VAL A 36 5.98 0.39 8.21
CA VAL A 36 7.00 0.09 7.18
C VAL A 36 8.21 1.00 7.32
N LEU A 37 7.99 2.30 7.52
CA LEU A 37 9.06 3.26 7.80
C LEU A 37 9.82 2.90 9.08
N GLN A 38 9.11 2.55 10.15
CA GLN A 38 9.71 2.19 11.43
C GLN A 38 10.66 1.00 11.28
N PHE A 39 10.25 -0.08 10.59
CA PHE A 39 11.15 -1.22 10.44
C PHE A 39 12.24 -1.05 9.38
N LEU A 40 12.06 -0.12 8.43
CA LEU A 40 13.08 0.17 7.42
C LEU A 40 14.18 1.09 7.95
N ARG A 41 13.82 2.11 8.75
CA ARG A 41 14.71 3.21 9.13
C ARG A 41 14.85 3.42 10.63
N GLY A 42 13.81 3.09 11.39
CA GLY A 42 13.79 3.22 12.84
C GLY A 42 14.19 1.93 13.53
N ASP A 43 13.63 1.74 14.73
CA ASP A 43 13.79 0.49 15.47
C ASP A 43 12.88 -0.60 14.86
N MET A 44 13.53 -1.55 14.20
CA MET A 44 12.94 -2.73 13.59
C MET A 44 12.13 -3.59 14.56
N TYR A 45 12.42 -3.53 15.86
CA TYR A 45 11.72 -4.31 16.88
C TYR A 45 10.85 -3.46 17.80
N ALA A 46 10.55 -2.22 17.41
CA ALA A 46 9.64 -1.38 18.16
C ALA A 46 8.27 -2.06 18.35
N ASN A 47 7.62 -1.77 19.48
CA ASN A 47 6.32 -2.34 19.84
C ASN A 47 5.25 -2.22 18.74
N MET A 48 5.26 -1.15 17.95
CA MET A 48 4.31 -0.99 16.84
C MET A 48 4.56 -1.99 15.70
N VAL A 49 5.82 -2.32 15.42
CA VAL A 49 6.20 -3.31 14.40
C VAL A 49 5.84 -4.69 14.89
N GLU A 50 6.18 -5.02 16.13
CA GLU A 50 5.80 -6.29 16.75
C GLU A 50 4.28 -6.49 16.70
N LYS A 51 3.49 -5.50 17.15
CA LYS A 51 2.02 -5.56 17.10
C LYS A 51 1.49 -5.74 15.67
N ALA A 52 2.11 -5.10 14.68
CA ALA A 52 1.69 -5.21 13.29
C ALA A 52 1.98 -6.59 12.68
N PHE A 53 3.03 -7.28 13.15
CA PHE A 53 3.39 -8.64 12.73
C PHE A 53 2.77 -9.73 13.62
N ASN A 54 2.15 -9.36 14.75
CA ASN A 54 1.45 -10.27 15.66
C ASN A 54 0.01 -10.58 15.16
N PHE A 55 -0.13 -10.99 13.90
CA PHE A 55 -1.38 -11.57 13.40
C PHE A 55 -1.30 -13.10 13.51
N ILE A 56 -2.10 -13.63 14.41
CA ILE A 56 -2.22 -15.06 14.71
C ILE A 56 -3.34 -15.62 13.81
N ASP A 57 -3.12 -16.80 13.23
CA ASP A 57 -4.15 -17.59 12.51
C ASP A 57 -4.90 -16.92 11.35
N SER A 58 -4.34 -15.84 10.80
CA SER A 58 -5.00 -15.12 9.71
C SER A 58 -4.61 -15.74 8.36
N ASP A 59 -5.56 -16.42 7.73
CA ASP A 59 -5.47 -16.96 6.37
C ASP A 59 -5.59 -15.84 5.32
N TYR A 60 -4.57 -14.97 5.30
CA TYR A 60 -4.44 -13.92 4.30
C TYR A 60 -3.91 -14.50 2.99
N ASP A 61 -4.56 -14.20 1.88
CA ASP A 61 -4.07 -14.52 0.55
C ASP A 61 -2.89 -13.63 0.16
N MET A 62 -2.90 -12.39 0.68
CA MET A 62 -1.95 -11.36 0.31
C MET A 62 -1.64 -10.41 1.48
N ILE A 63 -0.38 -10.01 1.59
CA ILE A 63 0.07 -9.01 2.57
C ILE A 63 0.78 -7.89 1.85
N LEU A 64 0.29 -6.67 1.97
CA LEU A 64 0.70 -5.51 1.19
C LEU A 64 1.46 -4.52 2.07
N PHE A 65 2.65 -4.14 1.61
CA PHE A 65 3.55 -3.20 2.28
C PHE A 65 3.72 -1.94 1.42
N PRO A 66 3.15 -0.79 1.82
CA PRO A 66 3.46 0.48 1.16
C PRO A 66 4.89 0.90 1.52
N VAL A 67 5.76 1.00 0.51
CA VAL A 67 7.19 1.31 0.69
C VAL A 67 7.48 2.74 0.24
N TYR A 68 8.05 3.52 1.14
CA TYR A 68 8.60 4.83 0.83
C TYR A 68 10.13 4.77 0.66
N GLN A 69 10.59 5.14 -0.53
CA GLN A 69 12.00 5.32 -0.83
C GLN A 69 12.31 6.82 -0.90
N GLU A 70 13.22 7.29 -0.04
CA GLU A 70 13.74 8.66 -0.12
C GLU A 70 14.53 8.90 -1.41
N ASN A 71 14.54 10.15 -1.84
CA ASN A 71 15.40 10.61 -2.91
C ASN A 71 16.86 10.63 -2.43
N SER A 72 17.69 9.75 -3.00
CA SER A 72 19.12 9.65 -2.69
C SER A 72 19.93 10.82 -3.26
N ALA A 73 19.47 11.43 -4.35
CA ALA A 73 20.17 12.50 -5.05
C ALA A 73 19.97 13.87 -4.39
N GLN A 74 18.83 14.07 -3.72
CA GLN A 74 18.52 15.32 -3.04
C GLN A 74 17.89 15.05 -1.66
N PRO A 75 18.66 15.21 -0.57
CA PRO A 75 18.11 15.16 0.79
C PRO A 75 16.98 16.17 0.95
N GLY A 76 15.80 15.68 1.36
CA GLY A 76 14.57 16.50 1.46
C GLY A 76 13.80 16.69 0.15
N GLY A 77 14.26 16.13 -0.96
CA GLY A 77 13.50 16.04 -2.21
C GLY A 77 12.35 15.02 -2.12
N ASP A 78 11.43 15.10 -3.08
CA ASP A 78 10.28 14.19 -3.16
C ASP A 78 10.77 12.75 -3.29
N GLY A 79 10.43 11.91 -2.32
CA GLY A 79 10.64 10.47 -2.41
C GLY A 79 9.60 9.77 -3.28
N HIS A 80 9.73 8.46 -3.39
CA HIS A 80 8.92 7.62 -4.26
C HIS A 80 8.18 6.55 -3.46
N TRP A 81 6.92 6.33 -3.83
CA TRP A 81 6.07 5.29 -3.27
C TRP A 81 5.91 4.14 -4.25
N PHE A 82 6.00 2.92 -3.73
CA PHE A 82 5.64 1.69 -4.44
C PHE A 82 5.12 0.68 -3.41
N THR A 83 4.62 -0.48 -3.85
CA THR A 83 4.17 -1.53 -2.92
C THR A 83 4.87 -2.85 -3.17
N ILE A 84 5.02 -3.64 -2.11
CA ILE A 84 5.41 -5.04 -2.18
C ILE A 84 4.27 -5.88 -1.62
N ALA A 85 3.78 -6.83 -2.40
CA ALA A 85 2.80 -7.82 -1.99
C ALA A 85 3.51 -9.15 -1.68
N VAL A 86 3.26 -9.76 -0.53
CA VAL A 86 3.57 -11.16 -0.27
C VAL A 86 2.34 -11.97 -0.68
N HIS A 87 2.45 -12.68 -1.80
CA HIS A 87 1.38 -13.49 -2.37
C HIS A 87 1.54 -14.94 -1.92
N MET A 88 0.56 -15.44 -1.15
CA MET A 88 0.69 -16.76 -0.52
C MET A 88 0.55 -17.92 -1.51
N ALA A 89 -0.45 -17.87 -2.42
CA ALA A 89 -0.65 -18.92 -3.41
C ALA A 89 0.50 -19.01 -4.44
N ASP A 90 0.93 -17.86 -4.98
CA ASP A 90 2.05 -17.79 -5.94
C ASP A 90 3.44 -17.96 -5.28
N LYS A 91 3.51 -17.94 -3.94
CA LYS A 91 4.76 -18.06 -3.17
C LYS A 91 5.82 -17.05 -3.63
N SER A 92 5.42 -15.79 -3.70
CA SER A 92 6.27 -14.72 -4.20
C SER A 92 6.12 -13.42 -3.40
N PHE A 93 7.19 -12.63 -3.39
CA PHE A 93 7.17 -11.20 -3.14
C PHE A 93 7.00 -10.51 -4.50
N GLN A 94 5.92 -9.80 -4.70
CA GLN A 94 5.58 -9.12 -5.95
C GLN A 94 5.78 -7.62 -5.75
N VAL A 95 6.73 -7.06 -6.49
CA VAL A 95 7.07 -5.63 -6.48
C VAL A 95 6.22 -4.94 -7.54
N ILE A 96 5.40 -3.99 -7.12
CA ILE A 96 4.55 -3.20 -8.02
C ILE A 96 4.97 -1.74 -7.88
N ASP A 97 5.56 -1.20 -8.95
CA ASP A 97 6.05 0.16 -9.04
C ASP A 97 5.53 0.81 -10.33
N SER A 98 4.77 1.89 -10.18
CA SER A 98 4.14 2.57 -11.31
C SER A 98 5.09 3.46 -12.10
N LEU A 99 6.29 3.73 -11.59
CA LEU A 99 7.29 4.58 -12.23
C LEU A 99 8.41 3.74 -12.85
N ARG A 100 8.96 2.80 -12.08
CA ARG A 100 10.18 2.04 -12.43
C ARG A 100 9.82 0.63 -12.94
N ASN A 101 10.71 0.03 -13.74
CA ASN A 101 10.60 -1.37 -14.19
C ASN A 101 11.63 -2.25 -13.45
N SER A 102 11.54 -3.56 -13.71
CA SER A 102 12.43 -4.60 -13.17
C SER A 102 13.93 -4.41 -13.43
N ASP A 103 14.33 -3.63 -14.44
CA ASP A 103 15.72 -3.29 -14.76
C ASP A 103 16.30 -2.16 -13.88
N ASN A 104 15.49 -1.53 -13.03
CA ASN A 104 15.94 -0.46 -12.16
C ASN A 104 16.72 -1.02 -10.95
N ASN A 105 18.02 -0.72 -10.90
CA ASN A 105 18.93 -1.18 -9.84
C ASN A 105 18.55 -0.67 -8.44
N GLU A 106 18.07 0.58 -8.32
CA GLU A 106 17.68 1.13 -7.03
C GLU A 106 16.41 0.47 -6.48
N LEU A 107 15.42 0.23 -7.36
CA LEU A 107 14.22 -0.53 -7.02
C LEU A 107 14.61 -1.94 -6.57
N THR A 108 15.48 -2.60 -7.32
CA THR A 108 15.95 -3.95 -6.99
C THR A 108 16.63 -4.00 -5.63
N LEU A 109 17.52 -3.05 -5.35
CA LEU A 109 18.19 -2.97 -4.05
C LEU A 109 17.18 -2.74 -2.92
N LYS A 110 16.25 -1.79 -3.09
CA LYS A 110 15.24 -1.47 -2.07
C LYS A 110 14.28 -2.64 -1.83
N ALA A 111 13.81 -3.29 -2.89
CA ALA A 111 12.92 -4.44 -2.81
C ALA A 111 13.56 -5.61 -2.05
N ASN A 112 14.84 -5.89 -2.32
CA ASN A 112 15.59 -6.92 -1.58
C ASN A 112 15.77 -6.55 -0.10
N GLN A 113 16.03 -5.28 0.22
CA GLN A 113 16.11 -4.81 1.61
C GLN A 113 14.79 -4.99 2.36
N VAL A 114 13.67 -4.62 1.73
CA VAL A 114 12.33 -4.80 2.32
C VAL A 114 12.04 -6.29 2.50
N ARG A 115 12.26 -7.12 1.48
CA ARG A 115 12.08 -8.58 1.54
C ARG A 115 12.86 -9.19 2.70
N ALA A 116 14.15 -8.86 2.84
CA ALA A 116 14.99 -9.36 3.93
C ALA A 116 14.43 -8.98 5.31
N LYS A 117 14.05 -7.70 5.50
CA LYS A 117 13.47 -7.23 6.76
C LYS A 117 12.13 -7.90 7.07
N VAL A 118 11.24 -8.04 6.08
CA VAL A 118 9.96 -8.75 6.25
C VAL A 118 10.19 -10.20 6.65
N ILE A 119 11.12 -10.92 6.01
CA ILE A 119 11.48 -12.29 6.38
C ILE A 119 11.99 -12.37 7.83
N THR A 120 12.87 -11.45 8.24
CA THR A 120 13.38 -11.40 9.62
C THR A 120 12.27 -11.18 10.63
N LEU A 121 11.36 -10.23 10.38
CA LEU A 121 10.23 -9.94 11.26
C LEU A 121 9.24 -11.09 11.31
N TRP A 122 8.95 -11.70 10.17
CA TRP A 122 8.10 -12.88 10.07
C TRP A 122 8.65 -14.03 10.92
N ASN A 123 9.94 -14.34 10.80
CA ASN A 123 10.58 -15.39 11.57
C ASN A 123 10.61 -15.09 13.07
N LYS A 124 10.71 -13.81 13.44
CA LYS A 124 10.77 -13.40 14.84
C LYS A 124 9.41 -13.46 15.52
N PHE A 125 8.38 -12.92 14.86
CA PHE A 125 7.08 -12.64 15.46
C PHE A 125 5.98 -13.57 14.97
N THR A 126 5.97 -13.95 13.69
CA THR A 126 4.82 -14.66 13.09
C THR A 126 5.04 -16.18 13.03
N SER A 127 6.21 -16.65 12.59
CA SER A 127 6.47 -18.08 12.32
C SER A 127 6.52 -18.97 13.56
N LYS A 128 6.60 -18.37 14.75
CA LYS A 128 6.64 -19.08 16.04
C LYS A 128 5.25 -19.47 16.53
N HIS A 129 4.19 -18.97 15.91
CA HIS A 129 2.82 -19.29 16.29
C HIS A 129 2.42 -20.69 15.80
N LYS A 130 1.81 -21.47 16.70
CA LYS A 130 1.25 -22.79 16.40
C LYS A 130 0.12 -22.62 15.37
N GLY A 131 0.21 -23.28 14.22
CA GLY A 131 -0.79 -23.17 13.14
C GLY A 131 -0.40 -22.23 11.99
N CYS A 132 0.77 -21.57 12.04
CA CYS A 132 1.27 -20.78 10.91
C CYS A 132 1.43 -21.66 9.65
N GLN A 133 0.58 -21.43 8.65
CA GLN A 133 0.53 -22.25 7.42
C GLN A 133 1.65 -21.91 6.43
N VAL A 134 2.37 -20.80 6.64
CA VAL A 134 3.44 -20.34 5.75
C VAL A 134 4.73 -20.05 6.53
N PRO A 135 5.37 -21.08 7.13
CA PRO A 135 6.60 -20.88 7.90
C PRO A 135 7.82 -20.56 7.02
N LEU A 136 7.67 -20.57 5.68
CA LEU A 136 8.79 -20.54 4.73
C LEU A 136 8.73 -19.39 3.72
N ILE A 137 8.20 -18.21 4.08
CA ILE A 137 8.20 -17.06 3.16
C ILE A 137 9.61 -16.70 2.67
N TYR A 138 10.67 -17.09 3.38
CA TYR A 138 12.05 -16.92 2.92
C TYR A 138 12.39 -17.67 1.62
N LYS A 139 11.61 -18.71 1.27
CA LYS A 139 11.70 -19.45 0.01
C LYS A 139 10.92 -18.79 -1.12
N PHE A 140 10.11 -17.76 -0.83
CA PHE A 140 9.31 -17.10 -1.84
C PHE A 140 10.24 -16.33 -2.80
N THR A 141 9.91 -16.42 -4.08
CA THR A 141 10.64 -15.74 -5.16
C THR A 141 10.35 -14.25 -5.16
N LEU A 142 11.25 -13.42 -5.70
CA LEU A 142 10.98 -12.01 -5.94
C LEU A 142 10.56 -11.83 -7.39
N LYS A 143 9.38 -11.26 -7.62
CA LYS A 143 8.80 -10.99 -8.95
C LYS A 143 8.53 -9.50 -9.08
N TYR A 144 8.70 -8.97 -10.29
CA TYR A 144 8.35 -7.59 -10.62
C TYR A 144 7.13 -7.60 -11.53
N ILE A 145 6.15 -6.76 -11.20
CA ILE A 145 4.92 -6.61 -11.97
C ILE A 145 5.10 -5.41 -12.89
N ASP A 146 5.48 -5.68 -14.14
CA ASP A 146 5.69 -4.67 -15.16
C ASP A 146 4.35 -4.29 -15.85
N GLY A 147 4.32 -3.12 -16.52
CA GLY A 147 3.17 -2.67 -17.32
C GLY A 147 2.14 -1.80 -16.60
N TYR A 148 2.15 -1.75 -15.27
CA TYR A 148 1.36 -0.78 -14.52
C TYR A 148 2.09 0.57 -14.47
N LYS A 149 1.53 1.63 -15.08
CA LYS A 149 2.21 2.92 -15.27
C LYS A 149 1.38 4.11 -14.82
N GLN A 150 2.06 5.09 -14.23
CA GLN A 150 1.49 6.37 -13.78
C GLN A 150 1.54 7.45 -14.86
N PHE A 151 0.75 8.52 -14.67
CA PHE A 151 0.75 9.69 -15.56
C PHE A 151 2.06 10.47 -15.46
N GLU A 152 2.34 10.98 -14.27
CA GLU A 152 3.45 11.89 -13.99
C GLU A 152 4.22 11.41 -12.76
N ILE A 153 5.46 11.88 -12.58
CA ILE A 153 6.37 11.43 -11.51
C ILE A 153 5.78 11.56 -10.10
N HIS A 154 4.88 12.52 -9.88
CA HIS A 154 4.29 12.82 -8.57
C HIS A 154 3.06 11.97 -8.21
N ASP A 155 2.60 11.07 -9.09
CA ASP A 155 1.40 10.26 -8.85
C ASP A 155 1.67 8.90 -8.20
N CYS A 156 2.93 8.59 -7.92
CA CYS A 156 3.36 7.29 -7.42
C CYS A 156 2.59 6.81 -6.18
N SER A 157 2.23 7.71 -5.27
CA SER A 157 1.43 7.40 -4.08
C SER A 157 0.00 6.97 -4.40
N LEU A 158 -0.68 7.68 -5.32
CA LEU A 158 -2.03 7.31 -5.76
C LEU A 158 -2.02 5.97 -6.47
N PHE A 159 -1.05 5.78 -7.37
CA PHE A 159 -0.90 4.52 -8.08
C PHE A 159 -0.51 3.37 -7.14
N THR A 160 0.26 3.64 -6.09
CA THR A 160 0.55 2.66 -5.02
C THR A 160 -0.73 2.25 -4.29
N LEU A 161 -1.59 3.21 -3.90
CA LEU A 161 -2.87 2.89 -3.26
C LEU A 161 -3.79 2.10 -4.19
N LYS A 162 -3.88 2.48 -5.47
CA LYS A 162 -4.71 1.76 -6.44
C LYS A 162 -4.13 0.39 -6.79
N ALA A 163 -2.81 0.21 -6.78
CA ALA A 163 -2.20 -1.12 -6.87
C ALA A 163 -2.60 -1.99 -5.68
N MET A 164 -2.55 -1.46 -4.45
CA MET A 164 -2.96 -2.19 -3.25
C MET A 164 -4.46 -2.52 -3.25
N GLU A 165 -5.29 -1.64 -3.81
CA GLU A 165 -6.73 -1.87 -3.97
C GLU A 165 -7.01 -2.98 -4.98
N TYR A 166 -6.46 -2.87 -6.19
CA TYR A 166 -6.87 -3.69 -7.32
C TYR A 166 -6.05 -4.96 -7.53
N TRP A 167 -4.81 -5.04 -7.05
CA TRP A 167 -3.96 -6.20 -7.32
C TRP A 167 -4.55 -7.48 -6.75
N ASP A 168 -4.96 -8.38 -7.63
CA ASP A 168 -5.56 -9.67 -7.30
C ASP A 168 -4.58 -10.84 -7.40
N GLY A 169 -3.35 -10.57 -7.86
CA GLY A 169 -2.31 -11.57 -8.13
C GLY A 169 -2.10 -11.85 -9.61
N GLU A 170 -2.98 -11.35 -10.47
CA GLU A 170 -2.94 -11.58 -11.91
C GLU A 170 -2.87 -10.26 -12.69
N ASN A 171 -3.79 -9.32 -12.42
CA ASN A 171 -3.96 -8.15 -13.27
C ASN A 171 -4.08 -6.85 -12.45
N LEU A 172 -3.59 -5.75 -13.04
CA LEU A 172 -3.88 -4.39 -12.62
C LEU A 172 -4.68 -3.68 -13.71
N PRO A 173 -5.71 -2.89 -13.35
CA PRO A 173 -6.45 -2.12 -14.35
C PRO A 173 -5.54 -1.06 -14.97
N ASN A 174 -5.77 -0.80 -16.26
CA ASN A 174 -5.17 0.36 -16.91
C ASN A 174 -5.87 1.64 -16.44
N LEU A 175 -5.25 2.35 -15.50
CA LEU A 175 -5.80 3.60 -14.97
C LEU A 175 -5.52 4.81 -15.87
N MET A 176 -4.80 4.62 -16.98
CA MET A 176 -4.40 5.70 -17.87
C MET A 176 -5.57 6.34 -18.63
N GLU A 177 -6.76 5.70 -18.62
CA GLU A 177 -7.99 6.29 -19.17
C GLU A 177 -8.58 7.41 -18.28
N LEU A 178 -8.20 7.44 -17.00
CA LEU A 178 -8.49 8.55 -16.09
C LEU A 178 -7.40 9.62 -16.25
N ASP A 179 -7.68 10.88 -15.91
CA ASP A 179 -6.61 11.86 -15.69
C ASP A 179 -6.28 11.96 -14.19
N GLU A 180 -5.12 12.51 -13.84
CA GLU A 180 -4.66 12.67 -12.44
C GLU A 180 -5.76 13.30 -11.57
N LEU A 181 -6.39 14.37 -12.07
CA LEU A 181 -7.38 15.13 -11.32
C LEU A 181 -8.64 14.31 -11.05
N LYS A 182 -9.13 13.56 -12.04
CA LYS A 182 -10.26 12.63 -11.89
C LYS A 182 -9.91 11.55 -10.88
N LEU A 183 -8.73 10.94 -10.96
CA LEU A 183 -8.31 9.90 -10.02
C LEU A 183 -8.24 10.43 -8.59
N ARG A 184 -7.66 11.61 -8.36
CA ARG A 184 -7.63 12.27 -7.04
C ARG A 184 -9.02 12.56 -6.50
N LYS A 185 -9.94 13.04 -7.34
CA LYS A 185 -11.34 13.30 -6.96
C LYS A 185 -12.06 12.01 -6.57
N LEU A 186 -11.84 10.93 -7.31
CA LEU A 186 -12.41 9.62 -7.02
C LEU A 186 -11.90 9.08 -5.67
N VAL A 187 -10.58 9.07 -5.45
CA VAL A 187 -9.99 8.63 -4.18
C VAL A 187 -10.51 9.46 -3.01
N LEU A 188 -10.57 10.79 -3.15
CA LEU A 188 -11.12 11.66 -2.12
C LEU A 188 -12.60 11.35 -1.84
N ALA A 189 -13.40 11.12 -2.89
CA ALA A 189 -14.80 10.77 -2.75
C ALA A 189 -14.95 9.40 -2.06
N GLU A 190 -14.17 8.39 -2.43
CA GLU A 190 -14.14 7.07 -1.79
C GLU A 190 -13.84 7.22 -0.29
N TRP A 191 -12.80 7.98 0.05
CA TRP A 191 -12.42 8.21 1.45
C TRP A 191 -13.50 8.93 2.23
N LEU A 192 -14.14 9.96 1.67
CA LEU A 192 -15.23 10.70 2.32
C LEU A 192 -16.47 9.83 2.56
N HIS A 193 -16.81 8.97 1.60
CA HIS A 193 -18.00 8.12 1.68
C HIS A 193 -17.77 6.79 2.41
N SER A 194 -16.51 6.47 2.73
CA SER A 194 -16.11 5.23 3.39
C SER A 194 -16.97 4.92 4.63
N PRO A 195 -17.40 3.67 4.81
CA PRO A 195 -18.23 3.26 5.95
C PRO A 195 -17.50 3.39 7.29
N VAL A 196 -16.17 3.44 7.31
CA VAL A 196 -15.38 3.59 8.56
C VAL A 196 -15.37 5.01 9.11
N ASN A 197 -15.76 5.99 8.29
CA ASN A 197 -15.89 7.35 8.76
C ASN A 197 -17.00 7.43 9.81
N LYS A 198 -16.63 7.77 11.04
CA LYS A 198 -17.55 8.07 12.14
C LYS A 198 -18.15 9.47 11.95
N LEU A 199 -18.91 9.67 10.88
CA LEU A 199 -19.68 10.89 10.67
C LEU A 199 -20.98 10.77 11.45
N GLN A 200 -21.01 11.32 12.67
CA GLN A 200 -22.25 11.45 13.47
C GLN A 200 -23.38 12.20 12.73
N TYR A 201 -23.07 12.87 11.60
CA TYR A 201 -24.01 13.64 10.77
C TYR A 201 -23.88 13.36 9.26
N LYS A 202 -23.58 12.12 8.85
CA LYS A 202 -23.45 11.74 7.41
C LYS A 202 -24.65 12.21 6.57
N ALA A 203 -25.87 12.14 7.13
CA ALA A 203 -27.09 12.62 6.49
C ALA A 203 -27.14 14.15 6.29
N ALA A 204 -26.62 14.95 7.23
CA ALA A 204 -26.64 16.41 7.16
C ALA A 204 -25.62 16.99 6.16
N PHE A 205 -24.53 16.25 5.91
CA PHE A 205 -23.53 16.62 4.91
C PHE A 205 -24.03 16.31 3.50
N LEU A 206 -24.66 15.14 3.30
CA LEU A 206 -25.24 14.74 2.02
C LEU A 206 -26.49 15.55 1.65
N SER A 207 -27.29 16.01 2.63
CA SER A 207 -28.47 16.84 2.37
C SER A 207 -28.12 18.26 1.90
N LYS A 208 -26.95 18.80 2.30
CA LYS A 208 -26.49 20.12 1.85
C LYS A 208 -25.84 20.11 0.47
N GLY A 209 -25.44 18.94 -0.05
CA GLY A 209 -24.87 18.76 -1.40
C GLY A 209 -25.90 18.64 -2.53
N LYS A 210 -27.20 18.49 -2.22
CA LYS A 210 -28.29 18.45 -3.22
C LYS A 210 -28.90 19.83 -3.53
N GLY A 211 -28.29 20.91 -3.04
CA GLY A 211 -28.72 22.27 -3.34
C GLY A 211 -28.10 22.79 -4.62
N LYS A 212 -28.91 22.85 -5.69
CA LYS A 212 -28.67 23.43 -7.04
C LYS A 212 -28.11 22.50 -8.12
N ILE A 213 -28.93 21.51 -8.49
CA ILE A 213 -29.11 21.17 -9.92
C ILE A 213 -30.62 21.12 -10.18
N ALA A 214 -31.18 22.27 -10.55
CA ALA A 214 -32.51 22.50 -11.16
C ALA A 214 -32.54 24.02 -11.43
N GLN A 215 -32.79 24.58 -12.61
CA GLN A 215 -33.19 24.10 -13.95
C GLN A 215 -32.29 24.79 -14.98
#